data_AF-A0A1V4WSX5-F1
#
_entry.id   AF-A0A1V4WSX5-F1
#
_cell.length_a   1.000
_cell.length_b   1.000
_cell.length_c   1.000
_cell.angle_alpha   90.00
_cell.angle_beta   90.00
_cell.angle_gamma   90.00
#
_symmetry.space_group_name_H-M   'P 1'
#
loop_
_entity.id
_entity.type
_entity.pdbx_description
1 polymer ?
#
loop_
_entity_poly.entity_id
_entity_poly.type
_entity_poly.pdbx_seq_one_letter_code
_entity_poly.pdbx_strand_id
1 'polypeptide(L)'
;MSWALPTVQFAQKVGASVAVFHPESVPKLSKPSAQTMALGNLRRLKRETDIVVAIETFGNAKRVLTPEETIEIKLPMVLDTSHLFVPRIFEIIHAYHSGIVSLHLSEMRYDDAAGHDLPHLPVASYGIEVLEALRAKDWSGNVTLEYLPQFHDQLIPDRAVLEELFASQLDNPSPPAPPPSLEDILAAKKAERERLRKLPFEEKIVLVEKMRTYSEPLFARHDKDNWAMPEKALLAGVRRHRSEKKGFRWCYLFPNGRKVYFNTKEEGDALLEAELG
;
A
#
# COMPACT_ATOMS: atom_id res chain seq x y z
N MET A 1 15.60 22.94 2.09
CA MET A 1 14.66 23.77 1.29
C MET A 1 15.29 24.45 0.07
N SER A 2 16.62 24.55 -0.06
CA SER A 2 17.24 25.33 -1.14
C SER A 2 16.90 24.85 -2.56
N TRP A 3 16.50 23.58 -2.74
CA TRP A 3 16.27 22.99 -4.07
C TRP A 3 14.79 22.86 -4.46
N ALA A 4 13.85 22.70 -3.50
CA ALA A 4 12.46 22.34 -3.82
C ALA A 4 11.73 23.41 -4.65
N LEU A 5 11.85 24.69 -4.29
CA LEU A 5 11.21 25.77 -5.04
C LEU A 5 11.80 25.90 -6.47
N PRO A 6 13.13 25.92 -6.67
CA PRO A 6 13.71 25.85 -8.02
C PRO A 6 13.23 24.64 -8.83
N THR A 7 13.11 23.46 -8.23
CA THR A 7 12.61 22.26 -8.91
C THR A 7 11.16 22.41 -9.40
N VAL A 8 10.27 22.93 -8.54
CA VAL A 8 8.86 23.13 -8.88
C VAL A 8 8.71 24.22 -9.94
N GLN A 9 9.50 25.30 -9.86
CA GLN A 9 9.54 26.33 -10.90
C GLN A 9 10.09 25.81 -12.23
N PHE A 10 11.08 24.92 -12.21
CA PHE A 10 11.57 24.24 -13.41
C PHE A 10 10.49 23.33 -14.01
N ALA A 11 9.84 22.50 -13.19
CA ALA A 11 8.73 21.65 -13.61
C ALA A 11 7.61 22.45 -14.28
N GLN A 12 7.23 23.60 -13.69
CA GLN A 12 6.26 24.51 -14.29
C GLN A 12 6.72 25.04 -15.66
N LYS A 13 7.99 25.43 -15.79
CA LYS A 13 8.54 25.96 -17.07
C LYS A 13 8.56 24.92 -18.19
N VAL A 14 8.73 23.64 -17.87
CA VAL A 14 8.69 22.55 -18.86
C VAL A 14 7.27 22.04 -19.12
N GLY A 15 6.25 22.67 -18.53
CA GLY A 15 4.85 22.33 -18.74
C GLY A 15 4.35 21.13 -17.94
N ALA A 16 5.08 20.69 -16.91
CA ALA A 16 4.60 19.63 -16.03
C ALA A 16 3.42 20.12 -15.19
N SER A 17 2.39 19.28 -15.05
CA SER A 17 1.21 19.57 -14.22
C SER A 17 1.39 19.15 -12.75
N VAL A 18 2.28 18.19 -12.48
CA VAL A 18 2.53 17.61 -11.16
C VAL A 18 4.03 17.58 -10.88
N ALA A 19 4.42 17.98 -9.67
CA ALA A 19 5.75 17.72 -9.11
C ALA A 19 5.62 16.77 -7.92
N VAL A 20 6.33 15.65 -8.00
CA VAL A 20 6.26 14.55 -7.02
C VAL A 20 7.37 14.71 -5.99
N PHE A 21 7.04 14.56 -4.72
CA PHE A 21 7.98 14.59 -3.60
C PHE A 21 7.88 13.33 -2.77
N HIS A 22 9.03 12.70 -2.55
CA HIS A 22 9.11 11.57 -1.64
C HIS A 22 9.09 12.11 -0.21
N PRO A 23 8.22 11.61 0.67
CA PRO A 23 8.29 11.96 2.09
C PRO A 23 9.61 11.43 2.68
N GLU A 24 10.40 12.32 3.31
CA GLU A 24 11.68 11.94 3.90
C GLU A 24 11.52 10.91 5.01
N SER A 25 12.48 9.99 5.15
CA SER A 25 12.52 9.11 6.32
C SER A 25 13.16 9.84 7.50
N VAL A 26 12.46 9.86 8.62
CA VAL A 26 12.86 10.59 9.83
C VAL A 26 12.81 9.67 11.07
N PRO A 27 13.71 9.87 12.05
CA PRO A 27 13.58 9.23 13.36
C PRO A 27 12.22 9.53 14.01
N LYS A 28 11.66 8.57 14.75
CA LYS A 28 10.32 8.67 15.35
C LYS A 28 10.15 9.93 16.22
N LEU A 29 11.18 10.28 17.01
CA LEU A 29 11.15 11.43 17.92
C LEU A 29 11.17 12.77 17.19
N SER A 30 11.77 12.84 16.00
CA SER A 30 11.84 14.06 15.18
C SER A 30 10.68 14.19 14.20
N LYS A 31 9.82 13.16 14.07
CA LYS A 31 8.71 13.18 13.11
C LYS A 31 7.78 14.38 13.29
N PRO A 32 7.33 14.77 14.51
CA PRO A 32 6.40 15.89 14.66
C PRO A 32 6.95 17.23 14.17
N SER A 33 8.21 17.54 14.49
CA SER A 33 8.87 18.78 14.05
C SER A 33 9.16 18.75 12.55
N ALA A 34 9.63 17.61 12.02
CA ALA A 34 9.84 17.43 10.59
C ALA A 34 8.55 17.58 9.78
N GLN A 35 7.44 17.02 10.26
CA GLN A 35 6.13 17.12 9.62
C GLN A 35 5.62 18.56 9.63
N THR A 36 5.78 19.29 10.74
CA THR A 36 5.45 20.73 10.81
C THR A 36 6.20 21.53 9.75
N MET A 37 7.51 21.28 9.61
CA MET A 37 8.32 21.91 8.57
C MET A 37 7.85 21.51 7.17
N ALA A 38 7.67 20.22 6.91
CA ALA A 38 7.23 19.71 5.61
C ALA A 38 5.91 20.37 5.18
N LEU A 39 4.91 20.42 6.05
CA LEU A 39 3.62 21.07 5.78
C LEU A 39 3.77 22.58 5.52
N GLY A 40 4.61 23.28 6.30
CA GLY A 40 4.91 24.70 6.09
C GLY A 40 5.51 24.94 4.69
N ASN A 41 6.37 24.02 4.26
CA ASN A 41 7.01 24.10 2.95
C ASN A 41 6.06 23.78 1.80
N LEU A 42 5.22 22.75 1.92
CA LEU A 42 4.18 22.45 0.94
C LEU A 42 3.23 23.63 0.75
N ARG A 43 2.81 24.28 1.85
CA ARG A 43 2.00 25.50 1.80
C ARG A 43 2.72 26.64 1.07
N ARG A 44 4.04 26.76 1.23
CA ARG A 44 4.83 27.76 0.51
C ARG A 44 4.87 27.42 -0.98
N LEU A 45 5.26 26.21 -1.37
CA LEU A 45 5.34 25.80 -2.77
C LEU A 45 4.00 26.02 -3.50
N LYS A 46 2.89 25.61 -2.87
CA LYS A 46 1.54 25.84 -3.41
C LYS A 46 1.18 27.32 -3.66
N ARG A 47 1.81 28.27 -2.95
CA ARG A 47 1.58 29.72 -3.18
C ARG A 47 2.45 30.28 -4.30
N GLU A 48 3.58 29.64 -4.59
CA GLU A 48 4.61 30.17 -5.48
C GLU A 48 4.51 29.59 -6.90
N THR A 49 3.70 28.54 -7.11
CA THR A 49 3.57 27.83 -8.39
C THR A 49 2.17 27.27 -8.57
N ASP A 50 1.72 27.18 -9.82
CA ASP A 50 0.40 26.63 -10.16
C ASP A 50 0.39 25.10 -10.35
N ILE A 51 1.56 24.47 -10.33
CA ILE A 51 1.65 23.01 -10.47
C ILE A 51 1.23 22.31 -9.18
N VAL A 52 0.68 21.12 -9.33
CA VAL A 52 0.28 20.29 -8.19
C VAL A 52 1.53 19.72 -7.53
N VAL A 53 1.77 20.09 -6.27
CA VAL A 53 2.80 19.46 -5.45
C VAL A 53 2.20 18.25 -4.74
N ALA A 54 2.62 17.06 -5.14
CA ALA A 54 2.05 15.80 -4.69
C ALA A 54 3.05 14.98 -3.87
N ILE A 55 2.52 14.24 -2.88
CA ILE A 55 3.29 13.36 -2.02
C ILE A 55 3.16 11.93 -2.54
N GLU A 56 4.29 11.30 -2.81
CA GLU A 56 4.32 9.90 -3.20
C GLU A 56 4.08 8.97 -1.99
N THR A 57 3.32 7.90 -2.22
CA THR A 57 3.06 6.93 -1.18
C THR A 57 4.27 6.07 -0.86
N PHE A 58 4.57 5.92 0.43
CA PHE A 58 5.54 4.94 0.93
C PHE A 58 4.97 4.17 2.11
N GLY A 59 5.10 2.84 2.11
CA GLY A 59 4.63 1.97 3.19
C GLY A 59 5.44 2.01 4.49
N ASN A 60 6.45 2.89 4.59
CA ASN A 60 7.33 2.97 5.75
C ASN A 60 6.79 3.97 6.78
N ALA A 61 6.47 3.51 8.00
CA ALA A 61 5.99 4.36 9.08
C ALA A 61 7.00 5.44 9.56
N LYS A 62 8.27 5.33 9.18
CA LYS A 62 9.31 6.35 9.46
C LYS A 62 9.23 7.55 8.51
N ARG A 63 8.30 7.58 7.56
CA ARG A 63 8.15 8.70 6.63
C ARG A 63 7.57 9.92 7.35
N VAL A 64 8.01 11.12 6.96
CA VAL A 64 7.54 12.39 7.53
C VAL A 64 6.03 12.59 7.32
N LEU A 65 5.51 12.05 6.22
CA LEU A 65 4.09 11.91 5.92
C LEU A 65 3.85 10.46 5.49
N THR A 66 2.95 9.75 6.16
CA THR A 66 2.46 8.44 5.72
C THR A 66 1.26 8.60 4.79
N PRO A 67 0.83 7.53 4.09
CA PRO A 67 -0.39 7.59 3.29
C PRO A 67 -1.63 8.00 4.11
N GLU A 68 -1.76 7.51 5.34
CA GLU A 68 -2.87 7.85 6.25
C GLU A 68 -2.88 9.35 6.58
N GLU A 69 -1.72 9.89 6.94
CA GLU A 69 -1.56 11.31 7.27
C GLU A 69 -1.79 12.21 6.03
N THR A 70 -1.38 11.74 4.86
CA THR A 70 -1.61 12.43 3.58
C THR A 70 -3.10 12.52 3.27
N ILE A 71 -3.85 11.42 3.49
CA ILE A 71 -5.31 11.36 3.33
C ILE A 71 -6.01 12.26 4.36
N GLU A 72 -5.63 12.16 5.63
CA GLU A 72 -6.22 12.94 6.73
C GLU A 72 -6.09 14.45 6.49
N ILE A 73 -4.92 14.89 6.04
CA ILE A 73 -4.60 16.30 5.77
C ILE A 73 -5.08 16.72 4.36
N LYS A 74 -5.58 15.78 3.57
CA LYS A 74 -6.09 15.97 2.20
C LYS A 74 -5.05 16.56 1.25
N LEU A 75 -3.82 16.05 1.29
CA LEU A 75 -2.76 16.45 0.38
C LEU A 75 -2.86 15.69 -0.96
N PRO A 76 -2.52 16.32 -2.10
CA PRO A 76 -2.41 15.62 -3.37
C PRO A 76 -1.43 14.44 -3.27
N MET A 77 -1.82 13.30 -3.81
CA MET A 77 -1.11 12.04 -3.67
C MET A 77 -0.68 11.50 -5.03
N VAL A 78 0.56 11.02 -5.12
CA VAL A 78 0.95 10.06 -6.16
C VAL A 78 0.90 8.68 -5.53
N LEU A 79 0.01 7.84 -6.06
CA LEU A 79 -0.08 6.45 -5.65
C LEU A 79 1.01 5.67 -6.38
N ASP A 80 1.87 4.99 -5.62
CA ASP A 80 2.94 4.14 -6.13
C ASP A 80 2.65 2.68 -5.74
N THR A 81 2.54 1.82 -6.75
CA THR A 81 2.19 0.41 -6.56
C THR A 81 3.32 -0.47 -6.02
N SER A 82 4.56 -0.02 -6.14
CA SER A 82 5.76 -0.72 -5.67
C SER A 82 6.13 -0.40 -4.22
N HIS A 83 5.61 0.68 -3.66
CA HIS A 83 5.95 1.13 -2.32
C HIS A 83 4.95 0.73 -1.23
N LEU A 84 3.84 0.11 -1.61
CA LEU A 84 2.77 -0.29 -0.71
C LEU A 84 2.42 -1.77 -0.89
N PHE A 85 1.86 -2.37 0.16
CA PHE A 85 1.25 -3.68 0.01
C PHE A 85 -0.03 -3.58 -0.82
N VAL A 86 -0.25 -4.55 -1.71
CA VAL A 86 -1.42 -4.63 -2.59
C VAL A 86 -2.76 -4.25 -1.92
N PRO A 87 -3.15 -4.78 -0.74
CA PRO A 87 -4.46 -4.48 -0.15
C PRO A 87 -4.55 -3.01 0.28
N ARG A 88 -3.42 -2.44 0.73
CA ARG A 88 -3.35 -1.03 1.14
C ARG A 88 -3.61 -0.10 -0.04
N ILE A 89 -3.21 -0.49 -1.24
CA ILE A 89 -3.43 0.30 -2.47
C ILE A 89 -4.92 0.39 -2.77
N PHE A 90 -5.63 -0.72 -2.75
CA PHE A 90 -7.09 -0.71 -2.96
C PHE A 90 -7.85 0.00 -1.85
N GLU A 91 -7.40 -0.08 -0.59
CA GLU A 91 -7.94 0.72 0.51
C GLU A 91 -7.78 2.23 0.26
N ILE A 92 -6.61 2.65 -0.23
CA ILE A 92 -6.33 4.06 -0.56
C ILE A 92 -7.20 4.51 -1.73
N ILE A 93 -7.31 3.71 -2.80
CA ILE A 93 -8.20 4.01 -3.94
C ILE A 93 -9.63 4.19 -3.44
N HIS A 94 -10.12 3.26 -2.61
CA HIS A 94 -11.48 3.33 -2.08
C HIS A 94 -11.71 4.58 -1.24
N ALA A 95 -10.77 4.90 -0.34
CA ALA A 95 -10.91 6.01 0.60
C ALA A 95 -10.62 7.39 0.00
N TYR A 96 -9.77 7.47 -1.04
CA TYR A 96 -9.13 8.72 -1.44
C TYR A 96 -8.83 8.88 -2.95
N HIS A 97 -9.50 8.14 -3.84
CA HIS A 97 -9.28 8.26 -5.31
C HIS A 97 -9.27 9.70 -5.85
N SER A 98 -10.12 10.59 -5.33
CA SER A 98 -10.22 11.98 -5.79
C SER A 98 -9.02 12.85 -5.40
N GLY A 99 -8.22 12.43 -4.42
CA GLY A 99 -6.96 13.08 -4.04
C GLY A 99 -5.72 12.48 -4.69
N ILE A 100 -5.86 11.36 -5.41
CA ILE A 100 -4.79 10.76 -6.20
C ILE A 100 -4.69 11.54 -7.52
N VAL A 101 -3.57 12.22 -7.74
CA VAL A 101 -3.37 13.07 -8.93
C VAL A 101 -2.55 12.39 -10.02
N SER A 102 -1.80 11.36 -9.66
CA SER A 102 -1.00 10.55 -10.57
C SER A 102 -0.81 9.15 -9.99
N LEU A 103 -0.55 8.18 -10.87
CA LEU A 103 -0.19 6.81 -10.53
C LEU A 103 1.22 6.53 -11.03
N HIS A 104 2.10 6.06 -10.16
CA HIS A 104 3.32 5.36 -10.54
C HIS A 104 3.00 3.86 -10.56
N LEU A 105 3.07 3.28 -11.75
CA LEU A 105 2.59 1.94 -12.03
C LEU A 105 3.75 1.01 -12.33
N SER A 106 3.81 -0.05 -11.55
CA SER A 106 4.71 -1.18 -11.74
C SER A 106 4.21 -2.40 -10.98
N GLU A 107 4.71 -3.55 -11.38
CA GLU A 107 4.41 -4.81 -10.71
C GLU A 107 5.31 -5.03 -9.49
N MET A 108 4.78 -5.80 -8.54
CA MET A 108 5.51 -6.33 -7.40
C MET A 108 5.25 -7.84 -7.33
N ARG A 109 6.31 -8.64 -7.46
CA ARG A 109 6.20 -10.11 -7.46
C ARG A 109 7.26 -10.73 -6.57
N TYR A 110 6.94 -11.85 -5.94
CA TYR A 110 7.93 -12.62 -5.18
C TYR A 110 8.96 -13.21 -6.13
N ASP A 111 10.24 -13.07 -5.77
CA ASP A 111 11.35 -13.69 -6.49
C ASP A 111 12.01 -14.74 -5.60
N ASP A 112 11.96 -15.98 -6.05
CA ASP A 112 12.46 -17.14 -5.30
C ASP A 112 13.99 -17.06 -5.09
N ALA A 113 14.72 -16.48 -6.03
CA ALA A 113 16.17 -16.35 -5.95
C ALA A 113 16.59 -15.26 -4.94
N ALA A 114 15.84 -14.17 -4.87
CA ALA A 114 16.05 -13.07 -3.94
C ALA A 114 15.45 -13.37 -2.56
N GLY A 115 14.47 -14.28 -2.47
CA GLY A 115 13.77 -14.64 -1.23
C GLY A 115 12.83 -13.56 -0.70
N HIS A 116 12.49 -12.56 -1.51
CA HIS A 116 11.59 -11.46 -1.17
C HIS A 116 10.90 -10.88 -2.41
N ASP A 117 9.90 -10.02 -2.19
CA ASP A 117 9.22 -9.30 -3.26
C ASP A 117 10.17 -8.35 -4.00
N LEU A 118 10.25 -8.49 -5.32
CA LEU A 118 10.91 -7.54 -6.21
C LEU A 118 9.90 -6.47 -6.68
N PRO A 119 10.17 -5.18 -6.39
CA PRO A 119 9.35 -4.08 -6.87
C PRO A 119 9.77 -3.63 -8.28
N HIS A 120 9.01 -2.69 -8.85
CA HIS A 120 9.34 -1.98 -10.08
C HIS A 120 9.53 -2.92 -11.29
N LEU A 121 8.69 -3.95 -11.40
CA LEU A 121 8.67 -4.90 -12.50
C LEU A 121 7.74 -4.43 -13.65
N PRO A 122 7.92 -4.94 -14.89
CA PRO A 122 7.01 -4.71 -16.02
C PRO A 122 5.56 -5.00 -15.67
N VAL A 123 4.63 -4.24 -16.26
CA VAL A 123 3.21 -4.33 -15.92
C VAL A 123 2.64 -5.70 -16.29
N ALA A 124 1.77 -6.23 -15.44
CA ALA A 124 1.04 -7.46 -15.67
C ALA A 124 -0.38 -7.33 -15.08
N SER A 125 -0.96 -8.44 -14.61
CA SER A 125 -2.34 -8.49 -14.16
C SER A 125 -2.65 -7.56 -12.98
N TYR A 126 -1.72 -7.38 -12.05
CA TYR A 126 -1.98 -6.60 -10.84
C TYR A 126 -1.96 -5.09 -11.13
N GLY A 127 -1.01 -4.63 -11.96
CA GLY A 127 -0.99 -3.24 -12.41
C GLY A 127 -2.26 -2.88 -13.20
N ILE A 128 -2.76 -3.81 -14.02
CA ILE A 128 -4.03 -3.64 -14.74
C ILE A 128 -5.21 -3.54 -13.76
N GLU A 129 -5.27 -4.41 -12.74
CA GLU A 129 -6.34 -4.38 -11.72
C GLU A 129 -6.37 -3.04 -10.95
N VAL A 130 -5.20 -2.48 -10.63
CA VAL A 130 -5.10 -1.15 -9.99
C VAL A 130 -5.68 -0.05 -10.89
N LEU A 131 -5.36 -0.08 -12.19
CA LEU A 131 -5.91 0.87 -13.15
C LEU A 131 -7.43 0.71 -13.29
N GLU A 132 -7.93 -0.51 -13.41
CA GLU A 132 -9.37 -0.78 -13.46
C GLU A 132 -10.09 -0.26 -12.22
N ALA A 133 -9.53 -0.46 -11.03
CA ALA A 133 -10.11 0.03 -9.78
C ALA A 133 -10.14 1.56 -9.70
N LEU A 134 -9.12 2.25 -10.22
CA LEU A 134 -9.12 3.71 -10.35
C LEU A 134 -10.15 4.18 -11.39
N ARG A 135 -10.21 3.55 -12.57
CA ARG A 135 -11.15 3.90 -13.64
C ARG A 135 -12.60 3.70 -13.22
N ALA A 136 -12.90 2.66 -12.44
CA ALA A 136 -14.22 2.44 -11.85
C ALA A 136 -14.64 3.53 -10.83
N LYS A 137 -13.75 4.47 -10.52
CA LYS A 137 -13.99 5.67 -9.70
C LYS A 137 -13.91 6.97 -10.52
N ASP A 138 -14.08 6.88 -11.83
CA ASP A 138 -13.99 8.00 -12.78
C ASP A 138 -12.64 8.75 -12.72
N TRP A 139 -11.58 8.04 -12.28
CA TRP A 139 -10.25 8.63 -12.19
C TRP A 139 -9.61 8.78 -13.58
N SER A 140 -9.00 9.93 -13.81
CA SER A 140 -8.43 10.33 -15.12
C SER A 140 -7.05 10.95 -15.01
N GLY A 141 -6.34 10.69 -13.92
CA GLY A 141 -4.97 11.19 -13.73
C GLY A 141 -3.95 10.49 -14.63
N ASN A 142 -2.71 10.98 -14.56
CA ASN A 142 -1.61 10.45 -15.35
C ASN A 142 -1.08 9.14 -14.79
N VAL A 143 -0.65 8.25 -15.68
CA VAL A 143 0.01 6.99 -15.35
C VAL A 143 1.47 7.06 -15.81
N THR A 144 2.39 6.88 -14.89
CA THR A 144 3.83 6.79 -15.16
C THR A 144 4.27 5.35 -14.94
N LEU A 145 4.84 4.70 -15.95
CA LEU A 145 5.45 3.38 -15.78
C LEU A 145 6.82 3.53 -15.10
N GLU A 146 6.99 2.94 -13.93
CA GLU A 146 8.20 3.09 -13.11
C GLU A 146 8.90 1.76 -12.86
N TYR A 147 9.79 1.39 -13.79
CA TYR A 147 10.49 0.11 -13.77
C TYR A 147 11.95 0.26 -13.35
N LEU A 148 12.53 -0.83 -12.83
CA LEU A 148 13.99 -0.93 -12.67
C LEU A 148 14.68 -0.82 -14.04
N PRO A 149 15.92 -0.28 -14.09
CA PRO A 149 16.63 -0.02 -15.36
C PRO A 149 16.74 -1.22 -16.30
N GLN A 150 16.88 -2.43 -15.77
CA GLN A 150 16.98 -3.65 -16.59
C GLN A 150 15.70 -4.02 -17.35
N PHE A 151 14.58 -3.34 -17.08
CA PHE A 151 13.29 -3.58 -17.71
C PHE A 151 12.81 -2.38 -18.56
N HIS A 152 13.67 -1.38 -18.79
CA HIS A 152 13.28 -0.17 -19.53
C HIS A 152 12.96 -0.43 -21.00
N ASP A 153 13.41 -1.56 -21.56
CA ASP A 153 13.02 -2.03 -22.89
C ASP A 153 11.52 -2.37 -23.01
N GLN A 154 10.87 -2.71 -21.88
CA GLN A 154 9.44 -3.01 -21.83
C GLN A 154 8.53 -1.78 -21.66
N LEU A 155 9.08 -0.59 -21.35
CA LEU A 155 8.27 0.61 -21.11
C LEU A 155 7.38 1.00 -22.30
N ILE A 156 7.92 0.94 -23.52
CA ILE A 156 7.17 1.32 -24.73
C ILE A 156 6.13 0.25 -25.13
N PRO A 157 6.48 -1.05 -25.17
CA PRO A 157 5.49 -2.11 -25.38
C PRO A 157 4.35 -2.08 -24.35
N ASP A 158 4.65 -2.03 -23.06
CA ASP A 158 3.63 -2.07 -22.00
C ASP A 158 2.72 -0.84 -22.05
N ARG A 159 3.29 0.34 -22.34
CA ARG A 159 2.49 1.54 -22.58
C ARG A 159 1.49 1.34 -23.72
N ALA A 160 1.91 0.78 -24.86
CA ALA A 160 1.03 0.58 -26.00
C ALA A 160 -0.12 -0.40 -25.67
N VAL A 161 0.18 -1.47 -24.92
CA VAL A 161 -0.84 -2.43 -24.46
C VAL A 161 -1.84 -1.75 -23.52
N LEU A 162 -1.37 -0.96 -22.56
CA LEU A 162 -2.26 -0.21 -21.67
C LEU A 162 -3.08 0.83 -22.42
N GLU A 163 -2.49 1.54 -23.37
CA GLU A 163 -3.24 2.46 -24.24
C GLU A 163 -4.32 1.71 -25.02
N GLU A 164 -4.05 0.55 -25.60
CA GLU A 164 -5.05 -0.25 -26.32
C GLU A 164 -6.20 -0.73 -25.40
N LEU A 165 -5.86 -1.30 -24.23
CA LEU A 165 -6.82 -1.80 -23.26
C LEU A 165 -7.77 -0.70 -22.78
N PHE A 166 -7.24 0.50 -22.55
CA PHE A 166 -8.00 1.61 -21.97
C PHE A 166 -8.44 2.69 -22.99
N ALA A 167 -8.02 2.61 -24.27
CA ALA A 167 -8.50 3.48 -25.35
C ALA A 167 -9.97 3.22 -25.70
N SER A 168 -10.40 1.95 -25.62
CA SER A 168 -11.78 1.53 -25.90
C SER A 168 -12.85 2.16 -24.98
N GLN A 169 -12.44 2.78 -23.87
CA GLN A 169 -13.33 3.47 -22.92
C GLN A 169 -13.48 4.99 -23.20
N LEU A 170 -12.70 5.55 -24.13
CA LEU A 170 -12.82 6.96 -24.54
C LEU A 170 -13.87 7.15 -25.66
N ASP A 171 -14.11 6.13 -26.48
CA ASP A 171 -15.00 6.21 -27.65
C ASP A 171 -16.47 5.84 -27.37
N ASN A 172 -16.79 5.35 -26.17
CA ASN A 172 -18.17 5.14 -25.70
C ASN A 172 -18.25 5.37 -24.19
N PRO A 173 -18.45 6.61 -23.71
CA PRO A 173 -18.84 6.81 -22.33
C PRO A 173 -20.24 6.23 -22.18
N SER A 174 -20.34 5.05 -21.56
CA SER A 174 -21.59 4.70 -20.90
C SER A 174 -21.84 5.82 -19.88
N PRO A 175 -23.02 6.47 -19.88
CA PRO A 175 -23.29 7.52 -18.92
C PRO A 175 -23.01 6.97 -17.53
N PRO A 176 -22.29 7.71 -16.66
CA PRO A 176 -22.01 7.24 -15.31
C PRO A 176 -23.35 6.94 -14.66
N ALA A 177 -23.56 5.67 -14.30
CA ALA A 177 -24.71 5.32 -13.50
C ALA A 177 -24.64 6.21 -12.25
N PRO A 178 -25.70 6.96 -11.92
CA PRO A 178 -25.67 7.80 -10.74
C PRO A 178 -25.26 6.93 -9.55
N PRO A 179 -24.36 7.40 -8.66
CA PRO A 179 -23.93 6.61 -7.53
C PRO A 179 -25.18 6.15 -6.78
N PRO A 180 -25.30 4.84 -6.48
CA PRO A 180 -26.49 4.32 -5.84
C PRO A 180 -26.70 5.12 -4.55
N SER A 181 -27.93 5.58 -4.34
CA SER A 181 -28.25 6.29 -3.11
C SER A 181 -27.94 5.41 -1.91
N LEU A 182 -27.79 6.00 -0.73
CA LEU A 182 -27.62 5.20 0.50
C LEU A 182 -28.75 4.17 0.66
N GLU A 183 -29.96 4.51 0.21
CA GLU A 183 -31.12 3.63 0.18
C GLU A 183 -30.93 2.47 -0.81
N ASP A 184 -30.41 2.73 -2.00
CA ASP A 184 -30.09 1.69 -2.99
C ASP A 184 -28.96 0.76 -2.53
N ILE A 185 -27.94 1.30 -1.87
CA ILE A 185 -26.85 0.50 -1.29
C ILE A 185 -27.38 -0.41 -0.18
N LEU A 186 -28.24 0.11 0.70
CA LEU A 186 -28.84 -0.66 1.78
C LEU A 186 -29.82 -1.71 1.23
N ALA A 187 -30.60 -1.37 0.22
CA ALA A 187 -31.50 -2.29 -0.47
C ALA A 187 -30.72 -3.41 -1.18
N ALA A 188 -29.64 -3.09 -1.88
CA ALA A 188 -28.77 -4.06 -2.54
C ALA A 188 -28.09 -4.99 -1.52
N LYS A 189 -27.56 -4.46 -0.42
CA LYS A 189 -26.99 -5.27 0.67
C LYS A 189 -28.03 -6.18 1.31
N LYS A 190 -29.25 -5.71 1.49
CA LYS A 190 -30.37 -6.50 2.03
C LYS A 190 -30.78 -7.60 1.06
N ALA A 191 -30.91 -7.29 -0.22
CA ALA A 191 -31.24 -8.24 -1.28
C ALA A 191 -30.15 -9.31 -1.42
N GLU A 192 -28.88 -8.92 -1.36
CA GLU A 192 -27.75 -9.85 -1.43
C GLU A 192 -27.70 -10.76 -0.20
N ARG A 193 -27.93 -10.21 1.00
CA ARG A 193 -28.02 -11.01 2.23
C ARG A 193 -29.16 -12.03 2.15
N GLU A 194 -30.30 -11.64 1.60
CA GLU A 194 -31.46 -12.52 1.43
C GLU A 194 -31.20 -13.59 0.36
N ARG A 195 -30.54 -13.23 -0.74
CA ARG A 195 -30.07 -14.17 -1.78
C ARG A 195 -29.12 -15.19 -1.18
N LEU A 196 -28.08 -14.74 -0.47
CA LEU A 196 -27.12 -15.60 0.20
C LEU A 196 -27.78 -16.52 1.23
N ARG A 197 -28.82 -16.04 1.93
CA ARG A 197 -29.59 -16.86 2.88
C ARG A 197 -30.36 -17.98 2.17
N LYS A 198 -30.92 -17.69 0.99
CA LYS A 198 -31.72 -18.62 0.17
C LYS A 198 -30.89 -19.58 -0.69
N LEU A 199 -29.57 -19.37 -0.80
CA LEU A 199 -28.71 -20.30 -1.53
C LEU A 199 -28.79 -21.72 -0.93
N PRO A 200 -28.81 -22.76 -1.79
CA PRO A 200 -28.61 -24.15 -1.36
C PRO A 200 -27.31 -24.31 -0.57
N PHE A 201 -27.26 -25.31 0.31
CA PHE A 201 -26.12 -25.50 1.21
C PHE A 201 -24.83 -25.80 0.44
N GLU A 202 -24.94 -26.56 -0.64
CA GLU A 202 -23.87 -26.95 -1.54
C GLU A 202 -23.25 -25.73 -2.25
N GLU A 203 -24.09 -24.79 -2.69
CA GLU A 203 -23.62 -23.55 -3.32
C GLU A 203 -22.97 -22.58 -2.33
N LYS A 204 -23.41 -22.59 -1.06
CA LYS A 204 -22.75 -21.85 0.02
C LYS A 204 -21.35 -22.37 0.29
N ILE A 205 -21.13 -23.69 0.24
CA ILE A 205 -19.80 -24.29 0.42
C ILE A 205 -18.86 -23.82 -0.70
N VAL A 206 -19.29 -23.89 -1.96
CA VAL A 206 -18.48 -23.42 -3.11
C VAL A 206 -18.15 -21.93 -2.98
N LEU A 207 -19.10 -21.12 -2.52
CA LEU A 207 -18.88 -19.70 -2.28
C LEU A 207 -17.83 -19.47 -1.18
N VAL A 208 -17.92 -20.19 -0.06
CA VAL A 208 -16.96 -20.12 1.05
C VAL A 208 -15.58 -20.60 0.62
N GLU A 209 -15.49 -21.66 -0.18
CA GLU A 209 -14.22 -22.17 -0.71
C GLU A 209 -13.58 -21.17 -1.68
N LYS A 210 -14.37 -20.53 -2.57
CA LYS A 210 -13.90 -19.42 -3.40
C LYS A 210 -13.42 -18.25 -2.55
N MET A 211 -14.20 -17.83 -1.56
CA MET A 211 -13.79 -16.77 -0.62
C MET A 211 -12.51 -17.15 0.11
N ARG A 212 -12.35 -18.42 0.48
CA ARG A 212 -11.14 -18.94 1.12
C ARG A 212 -9.94 -18.90 0.18
N THR A 213 -10.10 -19.12 -1.13
CA THR A 213 -9.00 -18.96 -2.11
C THR A 213 -8.52 -17.51 -2.20
N TYR A 214 -9.43 -16.54 -2.06
CA TYR A 214 -9.07 -15.11 -1.99
C TYR A 214 -8.51 -14.71 -0.62
N SER A 215 -8.92 -15.39 0.45
CA SER A 215 -8.56 -15.06 1.82
C SER A 215 -7.31 -15.78 2.33
N GLU A 216 -7.01 -16.99 1.86
CA GLU A 216 -5.82 -17.76 2.25
C GLU A 216 -4.52 -17.00 1.98
N PRO A 217 -4.31 -16.34 0.82
CA PRO A 217 -3.15 -15.48 0.59
C PRO A 217 -3.15 -14.23 1.48
N LEU A 218 -4.31 -13.76 1.95
CA LEU A 218 -4.42 -12.64 2.89
C LEU A 218 -4.02 -13.05 4.32
N PHE A 219 -4.27 -14.31 4.70
CA PHE A 219 -3.87 -14.88 5.99
C PHE A 219 -2.46 -15.51 5.96
N ALA A 220 -1.94 -15.87 4.79
CA ALA A 220 -0.59 -16.41 4.60
C ALA A 220 0.49 -15.33 4.49
N ARG A 221 0.11 -14.04 4.40
CA ARG A 221 1.05 -12.92 4.47
C ARG A 221 1.57 -12.78 5.89
N HIS A 222 2.76 -13.36 6.09
CA HIS A 222 3.56 -13.21 7.29
C HIS A 222 3.63 -11.74 7.71
N ASP A 223 3.11 -11.45 8.90
CA ASP A 223 3.42 -10.23 9.64
C ASP A 223 4.94 -10.04 9.57
N LYS A 224 5.43 -8.85 9.19
CA LYS A 224 6.89 -8.58 9.18
C LYS A 224 7.48 -8.60 10.59
N ASP A 225 6.60 -8.66 11.59
CA ASP A 225 6.89 -8.96 12.98
C ASP A 225 6.70 -10.46 13.35
N ASN A 226 6.17 -11.33 12.47
CA ASN A 226 6.12 -12.80 12.66
C ASN A 226 7.42 -13.48 12.24
N TRP A 227 8.37 -13.53 13.15
CA TRP A 227 9.41 -14.54 13.07
C TRP A 227 8.78 -15.87 13.41
N ALA A 228 8.91 -16.84 12.51
CA ALA A 228 8.59 -18.22 12.83
C ALA A 228 9.42 -18.61 14.05
N MET A 229 8.75 -18.88 15.17
CA MET A 229 9.45 -19.37 16.34
C MET A 229 9.98 -20.78 16.03
N PRO A 230 11.16 -21.15 16.54
CA PRO A 230 11.61 -22.53 16.50
C PRO A 230 10.51 -23.49 16.99
N GLU A 231 10.28 -24.58 16.27
CA GLU A 231 9.22 -25.56 16.57
C GLU A 231 9.30 -26.06 18.02
N LYS A 232 10.52 -26.25 18.55
CA LYS A 232 10.79 -26.59 19.95
C LYS A 232 10.17 -25.60 20.93
N ALA A 233 10.22 -24.29 20.65
CA ALA A 233 9.64 -23.27 21.52
C ALA A 233 8.11 -23.27 21.49
N LEU A 234 7.52 -23.56 20.32
CA LEU A 234 6.08 -23.73 20.18
C LEU A 234 5.59 -24.97 20.96
N LEU A 235 6.29 -26.09 20.83
CA LEU A 235 6.01 -27.34 21.55
C LEU A 235 6.20 -27.18 23.07
N ALA A 236 7.15 -26.37 23.50
CA ALA A 236 7.38 -26.01 24.90
C ALA A 236 6.34 -24.99 25.45
N GLY A 237 5.36 -24.58 24.64
CA GLY A 237 4.30 -23.65 25.05
C GLY A 237 4.77 -22.21 25.26
N VAL A 238 5.95 -21.85 24.74
CA VAL A 238 6.48 -20.49 24.80
C VAL A 238 5.67 -19.60 23.84
N ARG A 239 5.38 -18.37 24.26
CA ARG A 239 4.67 -17.39 23.44
C ARG A 239 5.51 -16.14 23.27
N ARG A 240 5.52 -15.55 22.08
CA ARG A 240 6.19 -14.28 21.82
C ARG A 240 5.20 -13.13 21.88
N HIS A 241 5.55 -12.08 22.60
CA HIS A 241 4.74 -10.88 22.80
C HIS A 241 5.58 -9.62 22.61
N ARG A 242 4.91 -8.49 22.36
CA ARG A 242 5.57 -7.18 22.40
C ARG A 242 5.97 -6.85 23.84
N SER A 243 7.20 -6.39 24.03
CA SER A 243 7.71 -6.07 25.36
C SER A 243 7.09 -4.78 25.90
N GLU A 244 6.70 -4.81 27.18
CA GLU A 244 6.30 -3.63 27.97
C GLU A 244 7.52 -2.95 28.63
N LYS A 245 8.69 -3.60 28.62
CA LYS A 245 9.91 -3.13 29.28
C LYS A 245 10.65 -2.13 28.39
N LYS A 246 10.90 -0.93 28.91
CA LYS A 246 11.65 0.13 28.21
C LYS A 246 13.04 -0.37 27.80
N GLY A 247 13.39 -0.18 26.53
CA GLY A 247 14.66 -0.63 25.94
C GLY A 247 14.63 -2.01 25.27
N PHE A 248 13.49 -2.72 25.33
CA PHE A 248 13.31 -4.01 24.68
C PHE A 248 12.06 -4.00 23.80
N ARG A 249 12.15 -4.52 22.58
CA ARG A 249 11.03 -4.57 21.62
C ARG A 249 10.12 -5.78 21.83
N TRP A 250 10.70 -6.92 22.19
CA TRP A 250 10.00 -8.21 22.25
C TRP A 250 10.27 -8.94 23.57
N CYS A 251 9.38 -9.86 23.92
CA CYS A 251 9.63 -10.83 24.97
C CYS A 251 9.04 -12.21 24.67
N TYR A 252 9.72 -13.26 25.15
CA TYR A 252 9.16 -14.61 25.26
C TYR A 252 8.53 -14.77 26.63
N LEU A 253 7.31 -15.30 26.66
CA LEU A 253 6.56 -15.69 27.84
C LEU A 253 6.56 -17.21 27.91
N PHE A 254 7.22 -17.75 28.94
CA PHE A 254 7.26 -19.18 29.21
C PHE A 254 6.00 -19.60 30.00
N PRO A 255 5.60 -20.89 29.95
CA PRO A 255 4.42 -21.39 30.68
C PRO A 255 4.45 -21.12 32.19
N ASN A 256 5.64 -21.03 32.77
CA ASN A 256 5.84 -20.69 34.19
C ASN A 256 5.72 -19.19 34.51
N GLY A 257 5.31 -18.36 33.54
CA GLY A 257 5.16 -16.91 33.68
C GLY A 257 6.46 -16.12 33.56
N ARG A 258 7.61 -16.77 33.37
CA ARG A 258 8.90 -16.09 33.16
C ARG A 258 8.90 -15.36 31.83
N LYS A 259 9.37 -14.12 31.83
CA LYS A 259 9.55 -13.29 30.62
C LYS A 259 11.03 -13.10 30.31
N VAL A 260 11.42 -13.33 29.06
CA VAL A 260 12.79 -13.08 28.55
C VAL A 260 12.70 -12.03 27.45
N TYR A 261 13.52 -10.98 27.51
CA TYR A 261 13.38 -9.76 26.70
C TYR A 261 14.53 -9.63 25.69
N PHE A 262 14.22 -9.22 24.46
CA PHE A 262 15.19 -9.11 23.35
C PHE A 262 14.78 -8.06 22.32
N ASN A 263 15.68 -7.71 21.42
CA ASN A 263 15.47 -6.68 20.40
C ASN A 263 15.59 -7.20 18.97
N THR A 264 16.44 -8.21 18.72
CA THR A 264 16.64 -8.80 17.39
C THR A 264 16.27 -10.28 17.33
N LYS A 265 16.21 -10.84 16.12
CA LYS A 265 15.82 -12.25 15.92
C LYS A 265 16.90 -13.18 16.40
N GLU A 266 18.13 -12.84 16.10
CA GLU A 266 19.33 -13.59 16.45
C GLU A 266 19.49 -13.65 17.97
N GLU A 267 19.20 -12.55 18.67
CA GLU A 267 19.14 -12.54 20.14
C GLU A 267 18.03 -13.46 20.67
N GLY A 268 16.83 -13.40 20.07
CA GLY A 268 15.70 -14.24 20.47
C GLY A 268 15.95 -15.72 20.23
N ASP A 269 16.47 -16.09 19.07
CA ASP A 269 16.77 -17.47 18.70
C ASP A 269 17.90 -18.03 19.58
N ALA A 270 18.97 -17.27 19.85
CA ALA A 270 20.03 -17.68 20.77
C ALA A 270 19.53 -17.84 22.21
N LEU A 271 18.58 -17.02 22.66
CA LEU A 271 17.95 -17.15 23.97
C LEU A 271 17.04 -18.38 24.04
N LEU A 272 16.32 -18.71 22.99
CA LEU A 272 15.52 -19.94 22.93
C LEU A 272 16.42 -21.18 22.88
N GLU A 273 17.51 -21.15 22.12
CA GLU A 273 18.49 -22.25 22.06
C GLU A 273 19.16 -22.46 23.43
N ALA A 274 19.57 -21.38 24.12
CA ALA A 274 20.13 -21.48 25.47
C ALA A 274 19.14 -22.02 26.52
N GLU A 275 17.84 -21.74 26.35
CA GLU A 275 16.79 -22.12 27.31
C GLU A 275 16.13 -23.47 27.01
N LEU A 276 16.16 -23.93 25.75
CA LEU A 276 15.43 -25.13 25.28
C LEU A 276 16.32 -26.19 24.63
N GLY A 277 17.59 -25.89 24.32
CA GLY A 277 18.57 -26.81 23.71
C GLY A 277 18.35 -27.02 22.22
#